data_AF-A0A258B9X2-F1
#
_entry.id   AF-A0A258B9X2-F1
#
_cell.length_a   1.000
_cell.length_b   1.000
_cell.length_c   1.000
_cell.angle_alpha   90.00
_cell.angle_beta   90.00
_cell.angle_gamma   90.00
#
_symmetry.space_group_name_H-M   'P 1'
#
loop_
_entity.id
_entity.type
_entity.pdbx_description
1 polymer ?
#
loop_
_entity_poly.entity_id
_entity_poly.type
_entity_poly.pdbx_seq_one_letter_code
_entity_poly.pdbx_strand_id
1 'polypeptide(L)' 'SHHDKLIAAFETYQAENEKFHGKGVKASAARARKALQEIAGSCKERRKEITAEKEALEGKPRGDGMSQDAARHAHIRK' A
#
# COMPACT_ATOMS: atom_id res chain seq x y z
N SER A 1 1.37 1.75 10.57
CA SER A 1 1.46 0.90 9.36
C SER A 1 2.53 1.44 8.41
N HIS A 2 2.84 0.79 7.28
CA HIS A 2 3.69 1.42 6.26
C HIS A 2 3.03 2.63 5.58
N HIS A 3 1.72 2.80 5.71
CA HIS A 3 1.02 4.03 5.33
C HIS A 3 1.46 5.23 6.18
N ASP A 4 1.43 5.11 7.52
CA ASP A 4 1.80 6.22 8.41
C ASP A 4 3.27 6.62 8.24
N LYS A 5 4.15 5.63 8.04
CA LYS A 5 5.58 5.86 7.75
C LYS A 5 5.78 6.62 6.44
N LEU A 6 4.98 6.32 5.41
CA LEU A 6 5.05 7.01 4.12
C LEU A 6 4.65 8.48 4.28
N ILE A 7 3.57 8.77 5.01
CA ILE A 7 3.11 10.14 5.27
C ILE A 7 4.18 10.93 6.02
N ALA A 8 4.69 10.39 7.13
CA ALA A 8 5.70 11.07 7.94
C ALA A 8 7.02 11.31 7.16
N ALA A 9 7.46 10.34 6.35
CA ALA A 9 8.64 10.48 5.51
C ALA A 9 8.43 11.54 4.40
N PHE A 10 7.23 11.63 3.84
CA PHE A 10 6.88 12.67 2.86
C PHE A 10 6.90 14.08 3.46
N GLU A 11 6.32 14.27 4.65
CA GLU A 11 6.37 15.54 5.37
C GLU A 11 7.83 15.95 5.68
N THR A 12 8.64 14.98 6.10
CA THR A 12 10.08 15.19 6.35
C THR A 12 10.80 15.61 5.08
N TYR A 13 10.54 14.94 3.96
CA TYR A 13 11.10 15.31 2.66
C TYR A 13 10.71 16.73 2.29
N GLN A 14 9.44 17.09 2.38
CA GLN A 14 8.95 18.43 2.03
C GLN A 14 9.67 19.52 2.85
N ALA A 15 9.72 19.35 4.17
CA ALA A 15 10.36 20.31 5.07
C ALA A 15 11.87 20.44 4.83
N GLU A 16 12.59 19.34 4.61
CA GLU A 16 14.03 19.37 4.34
C GLU A 16 14.34 19.88 2.92
N ASN A 17 13.47 19.60 1.95
CA ASN A 17 13.58 20.12 0.59
C ASN A 17 13.42 21.64 0.57
N GLU A 18 12.47 22.18 1.34
CA GLU A 18 12.30 23.63 1.50
C GLU A 18 13.52 24.28 2.16
N LYS A 19 14.06 23.68 3.23
CA LYS A 19 15.31 24.17 3.86
C LYS A 19 16.49 24.16 2.89
N PHE A 20 16.58 23.14 2.03
CA PHE A 20 17.65 23.03 1.05
C PHE A 20 17.50 24.06 -0.08
N HIS A 21 16.34 24.12 -0.75
CA HIS A 21 16.13 25.02 -1.90
C HIS A 21 15.82 26.47 -1.52
N GLY A 22 15.12 26.70 -0.41
CA GLY A 22 14.75 28.04 0.05
C GLY A 22 15.85 28.74 0.85
N LYS A 23 16.63 27.99 1.65
CA LYS A 23 17.64 28.57 2.57
C LYS A 23 19.08 28.10 2.29
N GLY A 24 19.29 27.20 1.33
CA GLY A 24 20.63 26.70 0.99
C GLY A 24 21.27 25.81 2.06
N VAL A 25 20.50 25.25 2.99
CA VAL A 25 21.03 24.44 4.10
C VAL A 25 21.53 23.10 3.55
N LYS A 26 22.85 22.98 3.35
CA LYS A 26 23.48 21.79 2.73
C LYS A 26 23.19 20.48 3.47
N ALA A 27 23.11 20.52 4.81
CA ALA A 27 22.80 19.34 5.61
C ALA A 27 21.38 18.77 5.32
N SER A 28 20.44 19.64 4.94
CA SER A 28 19.08 19.23 4.59
C SER A 28 19.02 18.41 3.30
N ALA A 29 19.98 18.55 2.39
CA ALA A 29 20.06 17.71 1.19
C ALA A 29 20.24 16.22 1.54
N ALA A 30 21.11 15.90 2.51
CA ALA A 30 21.32 14.52 2.94
C ALA A 30 20.05 13.95 3.60
N ARG A 31 19.35 14.75 4.41
CA ARG A 31 18.10 14.34 5.07
C ARG A 31 16.96 14.15 4.08
N ALA A 32 16.81 15.05 3.11
CA ALA A 32 15.81 14.93 2.04
C ALA A 32 16.01 13.64 1.22
N ARG A 33 17.27 13.30 0.87
CA ARG A 33 17.58 12.04 0.18
C ARG A 33 17.24 10.82 1.04
N LYS A 34 17.54 10.86 2.33
CA LYS A 34 17.19 9.77 3.26
C LYS A 34 15.67 9.59 3.36
N ALA A 35 14.92 10.67 3.49
CA ALA A 35 13.46 10.62 3.50
C ALA A 35 12.90 10.01 2.20
N LEU A 36 13.46 10.34 1.03
CA LEU A 36 13.08 9.72 -0.25
C LEU A 36 13.37 8.20 -0.28
N GLN A 37 14.47 7.75 0.32
CA GLN A 37 14.76 6.31 0.44
C GLN A 37 13.74 5.61 1.35
N GLU A 38 13.36 6.24 2.46
CA GLU A 38 12.34 5.72 3.38
C GLU A 38 10.95 5.65 2.73
N ILE A 39 10.59 6.64 1.89
CA ILE A 39 9.37 6.61 1.05
C ILE A 39 9.42 5.42 0.11
N ALA A 40 10.51 5.23 -0.64
CA ALA A 40 10.64 4.13 -1.59
C ALA A 40 10.52 2.76 -0.92
N GLY A 41 11.13 2.59 0.27
CA GLY A 41 10.98 1.40 1.09
C GLY A 41 9.54 1.19 1.57
N SER A 42 8.91 2.23 2.09
CA SER A 42 7.54 2.17 2.62
C SER A 42 6.50 1.88 1.52
N CYS A 43 6.70 2.41 0.31
CA CYS A 43 5.85 2.08 -0.85
C CYS A 43 5.89 0.58 -1.19
N LYS A 44 7.08 -0.05 -1.14
CA LYS A 44 7.22 -1.50 -1.42
C LYS A 44 6.44 -2.33 -0.41
N GLU A 45 6.58 -2.02 0.88
CA GLU A 45 5.89 -2.76 1.93
C GLU A 45 4.39 -2.46 1.95
N ARG A 46 3.97 -1.21 1.75
CA ARG A 46 2.53 -0.88 1.69
C ARG A 46 1.82 -1.59 0.53
N ARG A 47 2.49 -1.80 -0.61
CA ARG A 47 1.95 -2.62 -1.71
C ARG A 47 1.71 -4.07 -1.28
N LYS A 48 2.63 -4.67 -0.52
CA LYS A 48 2.45 -6.03 0.01
C LYS A 48 1.33 -6.10 1.04
N GLU A 49 1.26 -5.12 1.95
CA GLU A 49 0.15 -4.99 2.92
C GLU A 49 -1.19 -4.96 2.19
N ILE A 50 -1.33 -4.14 1.14
CA ILE A 50 -2.57 -4.04 0.35
C ILE A 50 -2.90 -5.36 -0.36
N THR A 51 -1.92 -6.05 -0.95
CA THR A 51 -2.14 -7.36 -1.57
C THR A 51 -2.64 -8.37 -0.55
N ALA A 52 -2.01 -8.44 0.64
CA ALA A 52 -2.42 -9.34 1.70
C ALA A 52 -3.82 -8.99 2.26
N GLU A 53 -4.13 -7.69 2.42
CA GLU A 53 -5.47 -7.21 2.81
C GLU A 53 -6.52 -7.65 1.76
N LYS A 54 -6.23 -7.53 0.46
CA LYS A 54 -7.10 -8.00 -0.62
C LYS A 54 -7.30 -9.52 -0.58
N GLU A 55 -6.22 -10.28 -0.47
CA GLU A 55 -6.28 -11.75 -0.41
C GLU A 55 -7.08 -12.22 0.82
N ALA A 56 -6.94 -11.56 1.97
CA ALA A 56 -7.73 -11.85 3.16
C ALA A 56 -9.22 -11.55 2.97
N LEU A 57 -9.56 -10.50 2.20
CA LEU A 57 -10.94 -10.19 1.83
C LEU A 57 -11.52 -11.19 0.82
N GLU A 58 -10.71 -11.68 -0.12
CA GLU A 58 -11.11 -12.67 -1.14
C GLU A 58 -11.19 -14.10 -0.58
N GLY A 59 -10.36 -14.42 0.41
CA GLY A 59 -10.35 -15.70 1.13
C GLY A 59 -11.46 -15.84 2.17
N LYS A 60 -12.15 -14.74 2.54
CA LYS A 60 -13.44 -14.84 3.21
C LYS A 60 -14.47 -15.29 2.17
N PRO A 61 -15.18 -16.42 2.35
CA PRO A 61 -16.27 -16.77 1.46
C PRO A 61 -17.24 -15.59 1.49
N ARG A 62 -17.40 -14.91 0.35
CA ARG A 62 -18.53 -14.01 0.13
C ARG A 62 -19.76 -14.87 0.39
N GLY A 63 -20.46 -14.58 1.48
CA GLY A 63 -21.55 -15.41 1.99
C GLY A 63 -22.50 -15.86 0.88
N ASP A 64 -22.82 -17.16 0.91
CA ASP A 64 -24.01 -17.81 0.36
C ASP A 64 -24.61 -17.18 -0.91
N GLY A 65 -23.90 -17.32 -2.02
CA GLY A 65 -24.45 -17.19 -3.35
C GLY A 65 -24.23 -18.50 -4.10
N MET A 66 -25.24 -19.38 -4.04
CA MET A 66 -25.36 -20.67 -4.73
C MET A 66 -24.34 -20.88 -5.87
N SER A 67 -23.44 -21.83 -5.67
CA SER A 67 -22.55 -22.32 -6.73
C SER A 67 -23.36 -22.72 -7.96
N GLN A 68 -23.08 -22.09 -9.10
CA GLN A 68 -23.68 -22.42 -10.41
C GLN A 68 -23.44 -23.89 -10.81
N ASP A 69 -22.50 -24.57 -10.15
CA ASP A 69 -22.19 -25.98 -10.39
C ASP A 69 -23.26 -26.94 -9.83
N ALA A 70 -24.02 -26.52 -8.80
CA ALA A 70 -25.14 -27.31 -8.27
C ALA A 70 -26.40 -27.26 -9.17
N ALA A 71 -26.56 -26.21 -9.97
CA ALA A 71 -27.72 -26.05 -10.86
C ALA A 71 -27.64 -26.94 -12.12
N ARG A 72 -26.44 -27.39 -12.50
CA ARG A 72 -26.25 -28.22 -13.71
C ARG A 72 -26.56 -29.70 -13.52
N HIS A 73 -26.78 -30.16 -12.28
CA HIS A 73 -27.05 -31.57 -11.96
C HIS A 73 -28.52 -31.89 -11.63
N ALA A 74 -29.45 -30.98 -11.94
CA ALA A 74 -30.89 -31.20 -11.73
C ALA A 74 -31.72 -31.42 -13.01
N HIS A 75 -31.12 -31.31 -14.21
CA HIS A 75 -31.87 -31.39 -15.48
C HIS A 75 -31.57 -32.61 -16.36
N ILE A 76 -30.77 -33.58 -15.91
CA ILE A 76 -30.58 -34.86 -16.60
C ILE A 76 -30.98 -36.00 -15.66
N ARG A 77 -32.26 -36.04 -15.33
CA ARG A 77 -32.93 -37.28 -14.91
C ARG A 77 -34.40 -37.19 -15.30
N LYS A 78 -34.66 -37.40 -16.59
CA LYS A 78 -35.94 -37.90 -17.09
C LYS A 78 -35.66 -38.80 -18.28
#